data_AF-A0A536MZ87-F1
#
_entry.id   AF-A0A536MZ87-F1
#
_cell.length_a   1.000
_cell.length_b   1.000
_cell.length_c   1.000
_cell.angle_alpha   90.00
_cell.angle_beta   90.00
_cell.angle_gamma   90.00
#
_symmetry.space_group_name_H-M   'P 1'
#
loop_
_entity.id
_entity.type
_entity.pdbx_description
1 polymer ?
#
loop_
_entity_poly.entity_id
_entity_poly.type
_entity_poly.pdbx_seq_one_letter_code
_entity_poly.pdbx_strand_id
1 'polypeptide(L)' 'IVTHPVLVGGGTPFFTALDNWVNLNLVETRTFPDGVLLTRYETRR' A
#
# COMPACT_ATOMS: atom_id res chain seq x y z
N ILE A 1 3.86 -0.60 2.13
CA ILE A 1 3.41 -1.00 0.78
C ILE A 1 4.41 -0.45 -0.23
N VAL A 2 4.73 -1.21 -1.27
CA VAL A 2 5.53 -0.73 -2.40
C VAL A 2 4.65 -0.70 -3.64
N THR A 3 4.42 0.50 -4.18
CA THR A 3 3.54 0.71 -5.33
C THR A 3 4.37 0.94 -6.57
N HIS A 4 4.15 0.13 -7.60
CA HIS A 4 4.77 0.26 -8.91
C HIS A 4 3.83 1.01 -9.86
N PRO A 5 4.35 1.90 -10.74
CA PRO A 5 3.53 2.72 -11.63
C PRO A 5 3.06 1.96 -12.87
N VAL A 6 2.38 0.82 -12.68
CA VAL A 6 1.89 -0.05 -13.77
C VAL A 6 0.44 -0.45 -13.58
N LEU A 7 -0.30 -0.54 -14.68
CA LEU A 7 -1.67 -1.06 -14.71
C LEU A 7 -1.65 -2.53 -15.13
N VAL A 8 -2.06 -3.43 -14.23
CA VAL A 8 -1.92 -4.89 -14.43
C VAL A 8 -3.12 -5.57 -15.08
N GLY A 9 -4.30 -4.93 -15.12
CA GLY A 9 -5.51 -5.49 -15.77
C GLY A 9 -6.17 -6.68 -15.04
N GLY A 10 -5.54 -7.25 -14.02
CA GLY A 10 -6.04 -8.36 -13.19
C GLY A 10 -4.92 -8.96 -12.32
N GLY A 11 -5.26 -9.85 -11.38
CA GLY A 11 -4.27 -10.54 -10.56
C GLY A 11 -4.78 -11.01 -9.19
N THR A 12 -3.89 -11.58 -8.39
CA THR A 12 -4.18 -11.97 -7.01
C THR A 12 -4.28 -10.72 -6.13
N PRO A 13 -5.39 -10.51 -5.40
CA PRO A 13 -5.50 -9.40 -4.45
C PRO A 13 -4.39 -9.42 -3.41
N PHE A 14 -3.82 -8.25 -3.09
CA PHE A 14 -2.77 -8.14 -2.07
C PHE A 14 -3.29 -8.43 -0.66
N PHE A 15 -4.55 -8.08 -0.39
CA PHE A 15 -5.27 -8.45 0.83
C PHE A 15 -6.47 -9.29 0.47
N THR A 16 -6.76 -10.29 1.30
CA THR A 16 -8.06 -10.96 1.29
C THR A 16 -9.14 -10.02 1.84
N ALA A 17 -10.40 -10.41 1.75
CA ALA A 17 -11.48 -9.69 2.43
C ALA A 17 -11.19 -9.58 3.93
N LEU A 18 -11.44 -8.40 4.49
CA LEU A 18 -11.36 -8.11 5.91
C LEU A 18 -12.79 -7.95 6.45
N ASP A 19 -13.07 -8.51 7.62
CA ASP A 19 -14.40 -8.41 8.25
C ASP A 19 -14.70 -7.02 8.81
N ASN A 20 -13.66 -6.21 9.04
CA ASN A 20 -13.74 -4.88 9.64
C ASN A 20 -12.70 -3.93 9.04
N TRP A 21 -12.96 -2.62 9.16
CA TRP A 21 -12.02 -1.59 8.75
C TRP A 21 -10.81 -1.53 9.68
N VAL A 22 -9.61 -1.49 9.11
CA VAL A 22 -8.36 -1.26 9.84
C VAL A 22 -7.94 0.19 9.64
N ASN A 23 -7.98 0.98 10.70
CA ASN A 23 -7.55 2.38 10.65
C ASN A 23 -6.01 2.46 10.66
N LEU A 24 -5.44 3.17 9.69
CA LEU A 24 -3.99 3.30 9.52
C LEU A 24 -3.57 4.78 9.50
N ASN A 25 -2.43 5.07 10.11
CA ASN A 25 -1.74 6.35 9.99
C ASN A 25 -0.56 6.20 9.03
N LEU A 26 -0.41 7.11 8.05
CA LEU A 26 0.76 7.18 7.19
C LEU A 26 1.92 7.79 7.99
N VAL A 27 3.00 7.03 8.17
CA VAL A 27 4.16 7.48 8.95
C VAL A 27 5.40 7.74 8.10
N GLU A 28 5.42 7.28 6.85
CA GLU A 28 6.52 7.55 5.93
C GLU A 28 6.05 7.44 4.47
N THR A 29 6.57 8.32 3.61
CA THR A 29 6.55 8.16 2.15
C THR A 29 7.96 8.38 1.62
N ARG A 30 8.46 7.40 0.86
CA ARG A 30 9.75 7.48 0.17
C ARG A 30 9.55 7.21 -1.31
N THR A 31 10.06 8.10 -2.14
CA THR A 31 10.08 7.98 -3.60
C THR A 31 11.37 7.30 -4.05
N PHE A 32 11.28 6.52 -5.12
CA PHE A 32 12.44 5.98 -5.84
C PHE A 32 12.54 6.61 -7.24
N PRO A 33 13.74 6.67 -7.85
CA PRO A 33 13.95 7.33 -9.14
C PRO A 33 13.16 6.74 -10.32
N ASP A 34 12.69 5.50 -10.20
CA ASP A 34 11.88 4.78 -11.19
C ASP A 34 10.36 5.02 -11.04
N GLY A 35 9.97 5.93 -10.15
CA GLY A 35 8.57 6.25 -9.88
C GLY A 35 7.91 5.29 -8.88
N VAL A 36 8.64 4.31 -8.33
CA VAL A 36 8.15 3.45 -7.27
C VAL A 36 7.98 4.24 -5.97
N LEU A 37 6.91 3.94 -5.24
CA LEU A 37 6.61 4.55 -3.94
C LEU A 37 6.65 3.50 -2.83
N LEU A 38 7.45 3.75 -1.78
CA LEU A 38 7.35 3.04 -0.51
C LEU A 38 6.54 3.89 0.47
N THR A 39 5.46 3.33 0.99
CA THR A 39 4.66 3.93 2.07
C THR A 39 4.68 3.03 3.30
N ARG A 40 4.94 3.61 4.48
CA ARG A 40 4.87 2.91 5.78
C ARG A 40 3.64 3.39 6.55
N TYR A 41 2.88 2.43 7.06
CA TYR A 41 1.68 2.70 7.84
C TYR A 41 1.78 2.00 9.19
N GLU A 42 1.18 2.61 10.20
CA GLU A 42 0.98 2.03 11.52
C GLU A 42 -0.51 1.94 11.83
N THR A 43 -0.92 0.90 12.56
CA THR A 43 -2.30 0.78 13.03
C THR A 43 -2.63 1.87 14.02
N ARG A 44 -3.72 2.58 13.78
CA ARG A 44 -4.31 3.47 14.77
C ARG A 44 -4.98 2.62 15.85
N ARG A 45 -4.54 2.79 17.09
CA ARG A 45 -5.20 2.21 18.27
C ARG A 45 -6.38 3.06 18.69
#